data_AF-A0A497HL28-F1
#
_entry.id   AF-A0A497HL28-F1
#
_cell.length_a   1.000
_cell.length_b   1.000
_cell.length_c   1.000
_cell.angle_alpha   90.00
_cell.angle_beta   90.00
_cell.angle_gamma   90.00
#
_symmetry.space_group_name_H-M   'P 1'
#
loop_
_entity.id
_entity.type
_entity.pdbx_description
1 polymer ?
#
loop_
_entity_poly.entity_id
_entity_poly.type
_entity_poly.pdbx_seq_one_letter_code
_entity_poly.pdbx_strand_id
1 'polypeptide(L)'
;MEYQRQINSSRCCEEVEVDPEMLVGGVKVQYYFHCKTQLWLFSKFLNREQESELVVIGKIIERNTFDRIRSRNISIDQKISIDLVRYKGGLVIYDVKKSSKFKEAHRYQVLYYLWYLKKVKGIKNVRGVIVYPTERRRVYLDLTPDEEKRIEDILRDINSIISRSKPPPPIYRKFCRKCAYFEFCWV
;
A
#
# COMPACT_ATOMS: atom_id res chain seq x y z
N MET A 1 26.35 11.17 53.27
CA MET A 1 26.04 11.94 52.05
C MET A 1 26.55 11.11 50.89
N GLU A 2 25.80 10.55 49.95
CA GLU A 2 24.39 10.62 49.52
C GLU A 2 24.04 9.21 49.01
N TYR A 3 23.01 8.56 49.52
CA TYR A 3 21.60 8.58 49.08
C TYR A 3 21.32 7.91 47.73
N GLN A 4 20.58 6.81 47.84
CA GLN A 4 19.97 5.98 46.81
C GLN A 4 19.27 6.78 45.69
N ARG A 5 19.17 6.19 44.49
CA ARG A 5 17.86 5.89 43.87
C ARG A 5 17.99 5.03 42.61
N GLN A 6 17.15 4.00 42.60
CA GLN A 6 16.75 3.16 41.48
C GLN A 6 16.24 4.00 40.31
N ILE A 7 16.50 3.57 39.06
CA ILE A 7 15.58 3.80 37.94
C ILE A 7 15.39 2.49 37.16
N ASN A 8 14.22 1.94 37.42
CA ASN A 8 13.36 1.04 36.64
C ASN A 8 13.72 0.70 35.19
N SER A 9 13.73 -0.62 34.93
CA SER A 9 12.76 -1.31 34.08
C SER A 9 12.02 -0.46 33.03
N SER A 10 12.42 -0.65 31.77
CA SER A 10 11.52 -0.80 30.61
C SER A 10 12.37 -1.30 29.44
N ARG A 11 12.29 -2.61 29.20
CA ARG A 11 12.99 -3.30 28.12
C ARG A 11 12.48 -2.76 26.78
N CYS A 12 13.33 -1.94 26.17
CA CYS A 12 13.54 -1.71 24.74
C CYS A 12 12.32 -1.99 23.84
N CYS A 13 11.67 -0.94 23.34
CA CYS A 13 10.95 -1.04 22.09
C CYS A 13 11.97 -1.47 21.04
N GLU A 14 11.96 -2.75 20.65
CA GLU A 14 12.81 -3.27 19.59
C GLU A 14 12.62 -2.36 18.36
N GLU A 15 13.67 -1.63 18.00
CA GLU A 15 13.73 -0.92 16.72
C GLU A 15 13.69 -2.01 15.65
N VAL A 16 12.52 -2.21 15.04
CA VAL A 16 12.39 -3.10 13.88
C VAL A 16 13.20 -2.49 12.75
N GLU A 17 14.40 -3.02 12.52
CA GLU A 17 15.22 -2.68 11.36
C GLU A 17 14.37 -2.90 10.10
N VAL A 18 14.07 -1.81 9.38
CA VAL A 18 13.28 -1.88 8.15
C VAL A 18 14.20 -2.38 7.06
N ASP A 19 14.13 -3.69 6.81
CA ASP A 19 14.83 -4.33 5.71
C ASP A 19 14.43 -3.66 4.36
N PRO A 20 15.39 -3.05 3.63
CA PRO A 20 15.15 -2.46 2.33
C PRO A 20 14.51 -3.42 1.31
N GLU A 21 14.68 -4.74 1.48
CA GLU A 21 14.05 -5.78 0.66
C GLU A 21 12.53 -5.91 0.92
N MET A 22 12.00 -5.41 2.04
CA MET A 22 10.54 -5.37 2.32
C MET A 22 9.81 -4.28 1.53
N LEU A 23 10.51 -3.48 0.74
CA LEU A 23 9.94 -2.38 -0.03
C LEU A 23 9.33 -2.86 -1.34
N VAL A 24 8.14 -3.44 -1.22
CA VAL A 24 7.42 -4.14 -2.30
C VAL A 24 6.64 -3.19 -3.23
N GLY A 25 6.34 -1.97 -2.76
CA GLY A 25 5.53 -0.97 -3.47
C GLY A 25 4.02 -1.18 -3.26
N GLY A 26 3.23 -0.10 -3.32
CA GLY A 26 1.80 -0.15 -2.98
C GLY A 26 0.95 -1.08 -3.88
N VAL A 27 1.41 -1.33 -5.11
CA VAL A 27 0.77 -2.27 -6.04
C VAL A 27 0.86 -3.72 -5.55
N LYS A 28 2.02 -4.14 -5.03
CA LYS A 28 2.19 -5.50 -4.51
C LYS A 28 1.34 -5.73 -3.25
N VAL A 29 1.19 -4.70 -2.41
CA VAL A 29 0.27 -4.75 -1.26
C VAL A 29 -1.18 -4.94 -1.74
N GLN A 30 -1.62 -4.24 -2.79
CA GLN A 30 -2.96 -4.49 -3.34
C GLN A 30 -3.12 -5.93 -3.85
N TYR A 31 -2.14 -6.47 -4.58
CA TYR A 31 -2.22 -7.85 -5.08
C TYR A 31 -2.19 -8.89 -3.98
N TYR A 32 -1.52 -8.64 -2.86
CA TYR A 32 -1.56 -9.56 -1.71
C TYR A 32 -3.00 -9.85 -1.27
N PHE A 33 -3.85 -8.82 -1.22
CA PHE A 33 -5.27 -8.96 -0.87
C PHE A 33 -6.13 -9.41 -2.05
N HIS A 34 -5.76 -9.04 -3.27
CA HIS A 34 -6.56 -9.34 -4.46
C HIS A 34 -6.33 -10.77 -4.99
N CYS A 35 -5.07 -11.14 -5.24
CA CYS A 35 -4.65 -12.43 -5.79
C CYS A 35 -3.13 -12.68 -5.57
N LYS A 36 -2.79 -13.69 -4.75
CA LYS A 36 -1.39 -14.05 -4.44
C LYS A 36 -0.62 -14.61 -5.64
N THR A 37 -1.31 -15.25 -6.58
CA THR A 37 -0.73 -15.69 -7.86
C THR A 37 -0.34 -14.50 -8.73
N GLN A 38 -1.23 -13.50 -8.83
CA GLN A 38 -0.95 -12.25 -9.55
C GLN A 38 0.19 -11.47 -8.90
N LEU A 39 0.24 -11.42 -7.57
CA LEU A 39 1.38 -10.84 -6.84
C LEU A 39 2.71 -11.48 -7.27
N TRP A 40 2.76 -12.82 -7.30
CA TRP A 40 3.96 -13.54 -7.74
C TRP A 40 4.28 -13.25 -9.20
N LEU A 41 3.31 -13.36 -10.11
CA LEU A 41 3.50 -13.13 -11.54
C LEU A 41 3.99 -11.70 -11.82
N PHE A 42 3.38 -10.69 -11.20
CA PHE A 42 3.81 -9.30 -11.29
C PHE A 42 5.24 -9.08 -10.78
N SER A 43 5.69 -9.85 -9.80
CA SER A 43 7.06 -9.75 -9.29
C SER A 43 8.11 -10.36 -10.22
N LYS A 44 7.71 -11.31 -11.08
CA LYS A 44 8.62 -12.03 -12.00
C LYS A 44 8.59 -11.49 -13.42
N PHE A 45 7.45 -10.96 -13.84
CA PHE A 45 7.22 -10.50 -15.20
C PHE A 45 6.89 -9.00 -15.18
N LEU A 46 7.51 -8.24 -16.08
CA LEU A 46 7.31 -6.78 -16.23
C LEU A 46 5.83 -6.42 -16.47
N ASN A 47 5.47 -5.18 -16.08
CA ASN A 47 4.13 -4.58 -16.02
C ASN A 47 3.25 -4.71 -17.30
N ARG A 48 2.74 -5.90 -17.61
CA ARG A 48 1.76 -6.12 -18.71
C ARG A 48 0.43 -5.38 -18.51
N GLU A 49 0.14 -4.92 -17.30
CA GLU A 49 -1.11 -4.23 -16.97
C GLU A 49 -1.24 -2.81 -17.53
N GLN A 50 -0.14 -2.16 -17.95
CA GLN A 50 -0.22 -0.77 -18.43
C GLN A 50 -1.08 -0.62 -19.68
N GLU A 51 -1.27 -1.69 -20.46
CA GLU A 51 -2.09 -1.73 -21.66
C GLU A 51 -3.58 -2.01 -21.38
N SER A 52 -3.95 -2.32 -20.13
CA SER A 52 -5.34 -2.62 -19.79
C SER A 52 -6.22 -1.36 -19.81
N GLU A 53 -7.33 -1.42 -20.54
CA GLU A 53 -8.37 -0.36 -20.56
C GLU A 53 -8.86 0.02 -19.15
N LEU A 54 -8.90 -0.94 -18.22
CA LEU A 54 -9.31 -0.70 -16.83
C LEU A 54 -8.33 0.24 -16.10
N VAL A 55 -7.03 0.11 -16.38
CA VAL A 55 -5.99 0.97 -15.80
C VAL A 55 -6.09 2.37 -16.40
N VAL A 56 -6.31 2.48 -17.72
CA VAL A 56 -6.52 3.76 -18.41
C VAL A 56 -7.71 4.52 -17.83
N ILE A 57 -8.86 3.83 -17.66
CA ILE A 57 -10.06 4.43 -17.05
C ILE A 57 -9.78 4.89 -15.62
N GLY A 58 -9.01 4.13 -14.84
CA GLY A 58 -8.59 4.52 -13.50
C GLY A 58 -7.85 5.86 -13.49
N LYS A 59 -6.86 6.02 -14.36
CA LYS A 59 -6.06 7.25 -14.49
C LYS A 59 -6.92 8.46 -14.89
N ILE A 60 -7.92 8.27 -15.75
CA ILE A 60 -8.84 9.35 -16.15
C ILE A 60 -9.71 9.79 -14.97
N ILE A 61 -10.26 8.84 -14.20
CA ILE A 61 -11.08 9.15 -13.01
C ILE A 61 -10.26 9.91 -11.97
N GLU A 62 -9.03 9.46 -11.73
CA GLU A 62 -8.09 10.11 -10.81
C GLU A 62 -7.81 11.55 -11.23
N ARG A 63 -7.47 11.77 -12.51
CA ARG A 63 -7.22 13.10 -13.07
C ARG A 63 -8.39 14.06 -12.87
N ASN A 64 -9.62 13.61 -13.15
CA ASN A 64 -10.82 14.45 -13.09
C ASN A 64 -11.30 14.74 -11.65
N THR A 65 -10.96 13.89 -10.68
CA THR A 65 -11.45 14.05 -9.30
C THR A 65 -10.74 15.20 -8.56
N PHE A 66 -9.49 15.52 -8.95
CA PHE A 66 -8.61 16.36 -8.14
C PHE A 66 -8.04 17.57 -8.87
N ASP A 67 -8.83 18.20 -9.74
CA ASP A 67 -8.39 19.41 -10.45
C ASP A 67 -7.98 20.61 -9.57
N ARG A 68 -8.15 20.50 -8.26
CA ARG A 68 -7.85 21.53 -7.25
C ARG A 68 -6.73 21.18 -6.26
N ILE A 69 -6.03 20.04 -6.40
CA ILE A 69 -4.92 19.66 -5.50
C ILE A 69 -3.59 20.32 -5.93
N ARG A 70 -2.88 20.92 -4.96
CA ARG A 70 -1.63 21.69 -5.16
C ARG A 70 -0.40 20.87 -5.58
N SER A 71 -0.35 19.57 -5.26
CA SER A 71 0.77 18.69 -5.62
C SER A 71 0.26 17.29 -6.00
N ARG A 72 0.26 16.99 -7.31
CA ARG A 72 -0.19 15.71 -7.86
C ARG A 72 0.98 14.75 -8.12
N ASN A 73 0.72 13.45 -8.06
CA ASN A 73 1.63 12.39 -8.52
C ASN A 73 3.06 12.48 -7.99
N ILE A 74 3.22 12.68 -6.68
CA ILE A 74 4.55 12.65 -6.10
C ILE A 74 5.01 11.19 -6.08
N SER A 75 6.03 10.92 -6.88
CA SER A 75 6.74 9.64 -6.86
C SER A 75 7.81 9.68 -5.77
N ILE A 76 7.67 8.86 -4.74
CA ILE A 76 8.69 8.70 -3.69
C ILE A 76 9.38 7.36 -3.92
N ASP A 77 10.69 7.40 -4.15
CA ASP A 77 11.59 6.26 -4.33
C ASP A 77 11.10 5.23 -5.37
N GLN A 78 10.34 5.66 -6.39
CA GLN A 78 9.68 4.79 -7.38
C GLN A 78 8.72 3.74 -6.78
N LYS A 79 8.44 3.81 -5.47
CA LYS A 79 7.72 2.82 -4.66
C LYS A 79 6.33 3.30 -4.25
N ILE A 80 6.15 4.60 -4.23
CA ILE A 80 4.91 5.27 -3.87
C ILE A 80 4.59 6.27 -4.97
N SER A 81 3.39 6.17 -5.55
CA SER A 81 2.78 7.22 -6.35
C SER A 81 1.50 7.62 -5.64
N ILE A 82 1.48 8.85 -5.11
CA ILE A 82 0.34 9.37 -4.33
C ILE A 82 0.11 10.85 -4.61
N ASP A 83 -1.13 11.26 -4.44
CA ASP A 83 -1.50 12.66 -4.32
C ASP A 83 -1.35 13.10 -2.86
N LEU A 84 -0.57 14.17 -2.64
CA LEU A 84 -0.25 14.68 -1.30
C LEU A 84 -0.78 16.09 -1.14
N VAL A 85 -1.32 16.37 0.06
CA VAL A 85 -1.72 17.71 0.47
C VAL A 85 -1.05 18.06 1.79
N ARG A 86 -0.27 19.14 1.80
CA ARG A 86 0.28 19.74 3.03
C ARG A 86 -0.77 20.61 3.72
N TYR A 87 -0.83 20.55 5.04
CA TYR A 87 -1.57 21.51 5.88
C TYR A 87 -0.68 21.98 7.03
N LYS A 88 -1.12 23.01 7.77
CA LYS A 88 -0.32 23.69 8.81
C LYS A 88 0.25 22.79 9.93
N GLY A 89 -0.18 21.52 10.04
CA GLY A 89 0.27 20.60 11.09
C GLY A 89 0.61 19.18 10.62
N GLY A 90 0.74 18.93 9.30
CA GLY A 90 1.03 17.60 8.80
C GLY A 90 0.78 17.39 7.31
N LEU A 91 0.66 16.12 6.93
CA LEU A 91 0.44 15.67 5.56
C LEU A 91 -0.82 14.81 5.47
N VAL A 92 -1.54 14.93 4.36
CA VAL A 92 -2.64 14.03 4.02
C VAL A 92 -2.34 13.38 2.67
N ILE A 93 -2.38 12.06 2.65
CA ILE A 93 -2.33 11.24 1.44
C ILE A 93 -3.75 11.03 0.94
N TYR A 94 -3.98 11.29 -0.34
CA TYR A 94 -5.21 10.93 -1.02
C TYR A 94 -4.94 9.77 -1.99
N ASP A 95 -5.80 8.75 -1.94
CA ASP A 95 -5.83 7.63 -2.88
C ASP A 95 -7.22 7.52 -3.51
N VAL A 96 -7.27 7.58 -4.83
CA VAL A 96 -8.52 7.70 -5.60
C VAL A 96 -8.87 6.37 -6.21
N LYS A 97 -10.07 5.86 -5.93
CA LYS A 97 -10.49 4.56 -6.43
C LYS A 97 -11.86 4.63 -7.09
N LYS A 98 -11.99 3.96 -8.24
CA LYS A 98 -13.23 3.91 -9.01
C LYS A 98 -14.41 3.34 -8.23
N SER A 99 -14.19 2.39 -7.33
CA SER A 99 -15.25 1.77 -6.50
C SER A 99 -14.66 1.12 -5.25
N SER A 100 -15.48 0.88 -4.22
CA SER A 100 -15.08 0.23 -2.96
C SER A 100 -15.08 -1.30 -3.01
N LYS A 101 -15.21 -1.92 -4.19
CA LYS A 101 -15.19 -3.39 -4.37
C LYS A 101 -13.95 -4.07 -3.78
N PHE A 102 -12.80 -3.39 -3.77
CA PHE A 102 -11.54 -3.87 -3.19
C PHE A 102 -11.11 -3.04 -1.97
N LYS A 103 -12.08 -2.60 -1.14
CA LYS A 103 -11.85 -1.72 0.02
C LYS A 103 -10.71 -2.17 0.94
N GLU A 104 -10.52 -3.47 1.14
CA GLU A 104 -9.46 -4.00 1.99
C GLU A 104 -8.08 -3.78 1.34
N ALA A 105 -7.93 -4.13 0.06
CA ALA A 105 -6.70 -3.87 -0.69
C ALA A 105 -6.36 -2.37 -0.72
N HIS A 106 -7.37 -1.51 -0.90
CA HIS A 106 -7.18 -0.05 -0.86
C HIS A 106 -6.75 0.44 0.53
N ARG A 107 -7.39 -0.08 1.60
CA ARG A 107 -7.02 0.25 2.99
C ARG A 107 -5.56 -0.03 3.25
N TYR A 108 -5.11 -1.26 2.97
CA TYR A 108 -3.75 -1.66 3.27
C TYR A 108 -2.72 -1.03 2.33
N GLN A 109 -3.09 -0.66 1.10
CA GLN A 109 -2.22 0.18 0.26
C GLN A 109 -1.93 1.53 0.92
N VAL A 110 -2.95 2.23 1.41
CA VAL A 110 -2.76 3.53 2.07
C VAL A 110 -2.03 3.37 3.41
N LEU A 111 -2.36 2.34 4.20
CA LEU A 111 -1.63 2.05 5.44
C LEU A 111 -0.14 1.75 5.19
N TYR A 112 0.20 1.04 4.12
CA TYR A 112 1.59 0.85 3.71
C TYR A 112 2.28 2.19 3.42
N TYR A 113 1.61 3.13 2.75
CA TYR A 113 2.18 4.47 2.51
C TYR A 113 2.39 5.25 3.80
N LEU A 114 1.43 5.21 4.73
CA LEU A 114 1.59 5.84 6.04
C LEU A 114 2.76 5.22 6.82
N TRP A 115 2.84 3.88 6.85
CA TRP A 115 3.92 3.15 7.50
C TRP A 115 5.28 3.51 6.89
N TYR A 116 5.37 3.53 5.57
CA TYR A 116 6.61 3.88 4.88
C TYR A 116 7.06 5.31 5.19
N LEU A 117 6.14 6.28 5.12
CA LEU A 117 6.48 7.67 5.44
C LEU A 117 6.94 7.83 6.90
N LYS A 118 6.28 7.14 7.84
CA LYS A 118 6.64 7.18 9.25
C LYS A 118 7.98 6.50 9.52
N LYS A 119 8.12 5.24 9.13
CA LYS A 119 9.25 4.36 9.51
C LYS A 119 10.49 4.59 8.65
N VAL A 120 10.32 4.79 7.34
CA VAL A 120 11.44 4.90 6.40
C VAL A 120 11.84 6.35 6.15
N LYS A 121 10.87 7.26 6.07
CA LYS A 121 11.15 8.69 5.81
C LYS A 121 11.19 9.55 7.08
N GLY A 122 10.84 9.00 8.25
CA GLY A 122 10.79 9.74 9.51
C GLY A 122 9.72 10.84 9.56
N ILE A 123 8.78 10.86 8.61
CA ILE A 123 7.74 11.88 8.49
C ILE A 123 6.59 11.52 9.44
N LYS A 124 6.39 12.37 10.44
CA LYS A 124 5.32 12.25 11.44
C LYS A 124 4.06 13.02 11.02
N ASN A 125 2.93 12.76 11.68
CA ASN A 125 1.64 13.43 11.46
C ASN A 125 1.13 13.32 10.01
N VAL A 126 1.08 12.08 9.51
CA VAL A 126 0.52 11.78 8.19
C VAL A 126 -0.80 11.03 8.37
N ARG A 127 -1.82 11.44 7.60
CA ARG A 127 -3.12 10.77 7.54
C ARG A 127 -3.43 10.29 6.13
N GLY A 128 -4.20 9.21 6.02
CA GLY A 128 -4.62 8.64 4.75
C GLY A 128 -6.09 8.89 4.47
N VAL A 129 -6.44 9.15 3.21
CA VAL A 129 -7.83 9.28 2.77
C VAL A 129 -8.01 8.51 1.46
N ILE A 130 -8.92 7.54 1.47
CA ILE A 130 -9.39 6.90 0.25
C ILE A 130 -10.65 7.61 -0.22
N VAL A 131 -10.68 8.00 -1.49
CA VAL A 131 -11.83 8.66 -2.11
C VAL A 131 -12.42 7.75 -3.17
N TYR A 132 -13.72 7.52 -3.06
CA TYR A 132 -14.54 6.78 -4.02
C TYR A 132 -15.52 7.75 -4.70
N PRO A 133 -15.13 8.39 -5.83
CA PRO A 133 -15.90 9.50 -6.40
C PRO A 133 -17.30 9.07 -6.85
N THR A 134 -17.40 7.90 -7.48
CA THR A 134 -18.65 7.31 -8.00
C THR A 134 -19.64 6.97 -6.89
N GLU A 135 -19.14 6.70 -5.68
CA GLU A 135 -19.92 6.34 -4.50
C GLU A 135 -20.10 7.53 -3.54
N ARG A 136 -19.55 8.71 -3.88
CA ARG A 136 -19.50 9.91 -3.03
C ARG A 136 -19.00 9.61 -1.62
N ARG A 137 -18.06 8.68 -1.49
CA ARG A 137 -17.60 8.14 -0.20
C ARG A 137 -16.13 8.49 0.03
N ARG A 138 -15.80 8.80 1.29
CA ARG A 138 -14.43 8.96 1.77
C ARG A 138 -14.18 8.06 2.97
N VAL A 139 -12.98 7.49 3.05
CA VAL A 139 -12.53 6.67 4.19
C VAL A 139 -11.24 7.27 4.71
N TYR A 140 -11.26 7.72 5.96
CA TYR A 140 -10.10 8.26 6.66
C TYR A 140 -9.37 7.14 7.37
N LEU A 141 -8.04 7.17 7.32
CA LEU A 141 -7.16 6.15 7.86
C LEU A 141 -6.04 6.80 8.66
N ASP A 142 -5.80 6.23 9.82
CA ASP A 142 -4.67 6.56 10.69
C ASP A 142 -3.85 5.29 10.92
N LEU A 143 -2.55 5.44 11.05
CA LEU A 143 -1.63 4.35 11.29
C LEU A 143 -1.51 4.10 12.80
N THR A 144 -2.29 3.14 13.30
CA THR A 144 -2.22 2.71 14.71
C THR A 144 -1.11 1.68 14.90
N PRO A 145 -0.65 1.42 16.14
CA PRO A 145 0.36 0.39 16.40
C PRO A 145 -0.02 -1.01 15.88
N ASP A 146 -1.30 -1.39 15.98
CA ASP A 146 -1.79 -2.66 15.46
C ASP A 146 -1.73 -2.72 13.93
N GLU A 147 -2.06 -1.61 13.25
CA GLU A 147 -1.96 -1.51 11.79
C GLU A 147 -0.51 -1.53 11.32
N GLU A 148 0.42 -0.93 12.08
CA GLU A 148 1.87 -1.04 11.80
C GLU A 148 2.33 -2.48 11.83
N LYS A 149 2.05 -3.18 12.93
CA LYS A 149 2.41 -4.59 13.08
C LYS A 149 1.80 -5.43 11.96
N ARG A 150 0.52 -5.19 11.65
CA ARG A 150 -0.17 -5.91 10.59
C ARG A 150 0.45 -5.66 9.22
N ILE A 151 0.84 -4.42 8.91
CA ILE A 151 1.56 -4.11 7.66
C ILE A 151 2.89 -4.82 7.62
N GLU A 152 3.67 -4.83 8.69
CA GLU A 152 4.97 -5.52 8.74
C GLU A 152 4.82 -7.02 8.49
N ASP A 153 3.80 -7.67 9.05
CA ASP A 153 3.49 -9.08 8.78
C ASP A 153 3.11 -9.31 7.30
N ILE A 154 2.30 -8.42 6.72
CA ILE A 154 1.93 -8.48 5.30
C ILE A 154 3.17 -8.34 4.41
N LEU A 155 4.11 -7.44 4.75
CA LEU A 155 5.34 -7.26 3.98
C LEU A 155 6.23 -8.51 4.02
N ARG A 156 6.37 -9.14 5.19
CA ARG A 156 7.07 -10.43 5.33
C ARG A 156 6.42 -11.52 4.48
N ASP A 157 5.10 -11.62 4.52
CA ASP A 157 4.35 -12.58 3.70
C ASP A 157 4.52 -12.33 2.20
N ILE A 158 4.49 -11.06 1.77
CA ILE A 158 4.71 -10.69 0.36
C ILE A 158 6.08 -11.15 -0.08
N ASN A 159 7.12 -10.87 0.72
CA ASN A 159 8.48 -11.31 0.43
C ASN A 159 8.58 -12.83 0.36
N SER A 160 7.96 -13.54 1.30
CA SER A 160 7.86 -15.01 1.26
C SER A 160 7.20 -15.51 -0.03
N ILE A 161 6.14 -14.86 -0.50
CA ILE A 161 5.45 -15.25 -1.74
C ILE A 161 6.36 -15.02 -2.95
N ILE A 162 6.86 -13.79 -3.15
CA ILE A 162 7.62 -13.43 -4.36
C ILE A 162 8.95 -14.18 -4.48
N SER A 163 9.51 -14.64 -3.35
CA SER A 163 10.75 -15.44 -3.32
C SER A 163 10.54 -16.91 -3.70
N ARG A 164 9.29 -17.39 -3.81
CA ARG A 164 9.03 -18.77 -4.24
C ARG A 164 9.50 -19.02 -5.66
N SER A 165 9.98 -20.23 -5.93
CA SER A 165 10.34 -20.69 -7.28
C SER A 165 9.13 -20.84 -8.20
N LYS A 166 7.94 -21.04 -7.64
CA LYS A 166 6.67 -21.20 -8.35
C LYS A 166 5.56 -20.36 -7.70
N PRO A 167 4.56 -19.89 -8.47
CA PRO A 167 3.47 -19.12 -7.91
C PRO A 167 2.60 -19.97 -6.96
N PRO A 168 1.91 -19.34 -6.00
CA PRO A 168 0.78 -19.98 -5.33
C PRO A 168 -0.28 -20.46 -6.34
N PRO A 169 -0.97 -21.59 -6.07
CA PRO A 169 -2.00 -22.11 -6.97
C PRO A 169 -3.09 -21.05 -7.25
N PRO A 170 -3.46 -20.83 -8.52
CA PRO A 170 -4.50 -19.87 -8.86
C PRO A 170 -5.86 -20.34 -8.34
N ILE A 171 -6.65 -19.39 -7.84
CA ILE A 171 -8.04 -19.61 -7.43
C ILE A 171 -8.93 -18.77 -8.32
N TYR A 172 -9.79 -19.41 -9.11
CA TYR A 172 -10.65 -18.69 -10.05
C TYR A 172 -11.66 -17.80 -9.33
N ARG A 173 -11.73 -16.53 -9.75
CA ARG A 173 -12.64 -15.51 -9.23
C ARG A 173 -13.30 -14.74 -10.39
N LYS A 174 -14.40 -14.05 -10.11
CA LYS A 174 -15.16 -13.31 -11.15
C LYS A 174 -14.31 -12.29 -11.93
N PHE A 175 -13.30 -11.69 -11.29
CA PHE A 175 -12.41 -10.72 -11.94
C PHE A 175 -11.34 -11.37 -12.84
N CYS A 176 -11.10 -12.69 -12.73
CA CYS A 176 -10.05 -13.38 -13.48
C CYS A 176 -10.24 -13.24 -14.99
N ARG A 177 -11.49 -13.19 -15.49
CA ARG A 177 -11.81 -12.97 -16.91
C ARG A 177 -11.26 -11.67 -17.51
N LYS A 178 -10.92 -10.70 -16.65
CA LYS A 178 -10.38 -9.38 -17.04
C LYS A 178 -8.96 -9.19 -16.51
N CYS A 179 -8.36 -10.21 -15.92
CA CYS A 179 -7.01 -10.14 -15.37
C CYS A 179 -6.00 -10.25 -16.51
N ALA A 180 -5.04 -9.34 -16.57
CA ALA A 180 -3.95 -9.37 -17.55
C ALA A 180 -3.08 -10.63 -17.48
N TYR A 181 -3.18 -11.38 -16.38
CA TYR A 181 -2.42 -12.61 -16.12
C TYR A 181 -3.24 -13.89 -16.25
N PHE A 182 -4.45 -13.82 -16.84
CA PHE A 182 -5.36 -14.96 -16.91
C PHE A 182 -4.72 -16.18 -17.59
N GLU A 183 -4.11 -15.98 -18.76
CA GLU A 183 -3.44 -17.04 -19.53
C GLU A 183 -2.30 -17.70 -18.73
N PHE A 184 -1.54 -16.93 -17.95
CA PHE A 184 -0.47 -17.50 -17.10
C PHE A 184 -0.99 -18.37 -15.94
N CYS A 185 -2.28 -18.29 -15.62
CA CYS A 185 -2.89 -19.06 -14.54
C CYS A 185 -3.57 -20.36 -15.02
N TRP A 186 -4.02 -20.41 -16.28
CA TRP A 186 -4.96 -21.45 -16.76
C TRP A 186 -4.58 -22.07 -18.11
N VAL A 187 -3.38 -21.78 -18.62
CA VAL A 187 -2.74 -22.51 -19.73
C VAL A 187 -1.93 -23.68 -19.17
#